data_AF-A0A959SM17-F1
#
_entry.id   AF-A0A959SM17-F1
#
_cell.length_a   1.000
_cell.length_b   1.000
_cell.length_c   1.000
_cell.angle_alpha   90.00
_cell.angle_beta   90.00
_cell.angle_gamma   90.00
#
_symmetry.space_group_name_H-M   'P 1'
#
loop_
_entity.id
_entity.type
_entity.pdbx_description
1 polymer ?
#
loop_
_entity_poly.entity_id
_entity_poly.type
_entity_poly.pdbx_seq_one_letter_code
_entity_poly.pdbx_strand_id
1 'polypeptide(L)'
;MTNPITPWQRLARLLRVDKREIGHIYLYALVGGAISLSLPLGVQAIINLISGGQVATSWGVLIAFVTIGVGFTGAMQVMQLALAENIQQRLFARSALEFAYRIPRITYEAAGGRYLPELVNRFFDTMTVQKGLAKLLLDVPLALLQIVLSLIL
;
A
#
# COMPACT_ATOMS: atom_id res chain seq x y z
N MET A 1 31.91 20.16 1.30
CA MET A 1 31.16 19.39 2.30
C MET A 1 29.76 19.11 1.74
N THR A 2 29.54 17.95 1.13
CA THR A 2 28.21 17.59 0.63
C THR A 2 27.32 17.22 1.82
N ASN A 3 26.30 18.03 2.10
CA ASN A 3 25.33 17.72 3.16
C ASN A 3 24.82 16.28 2.98
N PRO A 4 24.97 15.40 3.99
CA PRO A 4 24.50 14.02 3.88
C PRO A 4 22.99 14.05 3.69
N ILE A 5 22.54 13.41 2.60
CA ILE A 5 21.12 13.32 2.27
C ILE A 5 20.42 12.62 3.43
N THR A 6 19.40 13.25 4.02
CA THR A 6 18.67 12.65 5.13
C THR A 6 17.90 11.40 4.66
N PRO A 7 17.66 10.41 5.54
CA PRO A 7 16.90 9.20 5.18
C PRO A 7 15.55 9.52 4.52
N TRP A 8 14.85 10.55 5.02
CA TRP A 8 13.60 11.06 4.48
C TRP A 8 13.73 11.64 3.07
N GLN A 9 14.83 12.35 2.77
CA GLN A 9 15.10 12.86 1.44
C GLN A 9 15.47 11.75 0.44
N ARG A 10 16.08 10.64 0.90
CA ARG A 10 16.29 9.44 0.08
C ARG A 10 14.98 8.73 -0.23
N LEU A 11 14.13 8.54 0.77
CA LEU A 11 12.80 7.95 0.61
C LEU A 11 11.94 8.77 -0.36
N ALA A 12 11.92 10.09 -0.18
CA ALA A 12 11.20 11.00 -1.07
C ALA A 12 11.70 10.88 -2.52
N ARG A 13 13.01 10.73 -2.75
CA ARG A 13 13.57 10.54 -4.10
C ARG A 13 13.18 9.21 -4.73
N LEU A 14 13.11 8.13 -3.95
CA LEU A 14 12.62 6.84 -4.42
C LEU A 14 11.14 6.95 -4.84
N LEU A 15 10.29 7.50 -3.97
CA LEU A 15 8.87 7.74 -4.24
C LEU A 15 8.64 8.74 -5.40
N ARG A 16 9.58 9.67 -5.64
CA ARG A 16 9.47 10.63 -6.74
C ARG A 16 9.50 9.97 -8.13
N VAL A 17 10.04 8.75 -8.25
CA VAL A 17 10.11 8.01 -9.51
C VAL A 17 8.72 7.51 -9.93
N ASP A 18 7.90 7.07 -8.97
CA ASP A 18 6.60 6.42 -9.21
C ASP A 18 5.40 7.30 -8.80
N LYS A 19 5.56 8.64 -8.81
CA LYS A 19 4.55 9.62 -8.35
C LYS A 19 3.15 9.42 -8.94
N ARG A 20 3.08 9.05 -10.22
CA ARG A 20 1.79 8.86 -10.90
C ARG A 20 1.06 7.67 -10.31
N GLU A 21 1.74 6.54 -10.10
CA GLU A 21 1.15 5.32 -9.53
C GLU A 21 0.78 5.52 -8.06
N ILE A 22 1.63 6.23 -7.30
CA ILE A 22 1.33 6.65 -5.94
C ILE A 22 0.04 7.48 -5.88
N GLY A 23 -0.13 8.43 -6.82
CA GLY A 23 -1.37 9.21 -6.92
C GLY A 23 -2.62 8.34 -7.14
N HIS A 24 -2.53 7.31 -7.99
CA HIS A 24 -3.64 6.36 -8.20
C HIS A 24 -3.92 5.53 -6.95
N ILE A 25 -2.88 5.08 -6.23
CA ILE A 25 -3.04 4.36 -4.96
C ILE A 25 -3.80 5.22 -3.95
N TYR A 26 -3.43 6.50 -3.78
CA TYR A 26 -4.13 7.41 -2.86
C TYR A 26 -5.56 7.68 -3.30
N LEU A 27 -5.82 7.89 -4.60
CA LEU A 27 -7.16 8.08 -5.12
C LEU A 27 -8.04 6.85 -4.87
N TYR A 28 -7.53 5.66 -5.18
CA TYR A 28 -8.24 4.42 -4.93
C TYR A 28 -8.43 4.15 -3.44
N ALA A 29 -7.45 4.46 -2.59
CA ALA A 29 -7.56 4.30 -1.14
C ALA A 29 -8.63 5.22 -0.56
N LEU A 30 -8.76 6.44 -1.07
CA LEU A 30 -9.79 7.39 -0.65
C LEU A 30 -11.19 6.90 -1.05
N VAL A 31 -11.37 6.50 -2.31
CA VAL A 31 -12.65 5.98 -2.82
C VAL A 31 -13.01 4.67 -2.12
N GLY A 32 -12.07 3.72 -2.06
CA GLY A 32 -12.27 2.41 -1.44
C GLY A 32 -12.54 2.53 0.06
N GLY A 33 -11.85 3.45 0.75
CA GLY A 33 -12.10 3.70 2.16
C GLY A 33 -13.47 4.33 2.42
N ALA A 34 -13.90 5.29 1.60
CA ALA A 34 -15.26 5.84 1.71
C ALA A 34 -16.34 4.74 1.53
N ILE A 35 -16.17 3.86 0.54
CA ILE A 35 -17.11 2.75 0.31
C ILE A 35 -17.03 1.73 1.45
N SER A 36 -15.83 1.38 1.91
CA SER A 36 -15.63 0.42 3.01
C SER A 36 -16.34 0.84 4.30
N LEU A 37 -16.56 2.13 4.49
CA LEU A 37 -17.26 2.68 5.66
C LEU A 37 -18.78 2.70 5.51
N SER A 38 -19.28 2.73 4.26
CA SER A 38 -20.71 2.55 3.98
C SER A 38 -21.18 1.12 4.27
N LEU A 39 -20.26 0.15 4.25
CA LEU A 39 -20.56 -1.27 4.47
C LEU A 39 -21.04 -1.57 5.90
N PRO A 40 -20.33 -1.18 6.99
CA PRO A 40 -20.83 -1.35 8.36
C PRO A 40 -22.21 -0.73 8.59
N LEU A 41 -22.42 0.48 8.08
CA LEU A 41 -23.71 1.18 8.20
C LEU A 41 -24.83 0.48 7.43
N GLY A 42 -24.54 0.00 6.22
CA GLY A 42 -25.49 -0.79 5.42
C GLY A 42 -25.87 -2.11 6.10
N VAL A 43 -24.88 -2.83 6.65
CA VAL A 43 -25.11 -4.05 7.43
C VAL A 43 -25.91 -3.75 8.69
N GLN A 44 -25.59 -2.67 9.42
CA GLN A 44 -26.33 -2.26 10.60
C GLN A 44 -27.80 -1.94 10.29
N ALA A 45 -28.06 -1.27 9.18
CA ALA A 45 -29.42 -0.99 8.72
C ALA A 45 -30.20 -2.27 8.40
N ILE A 46 -29.55 -3.26 7.76
CA ILE A 46 -30.15 -4.58 7.50
C ILE A 46 -30.53 -5.26 8.82
N ILE A 47 -29.63 -5.29 9.81
CA ILE A 47 -29.87 -5.90 11.12
C ILE A 47 -31.08 -5.23 11.80
N ASN A 48 -31.14 -3.90 11.82
CA ASN A 48 -32.23 -3.15 12.45
C ASN A 48 -33.58 -3.44 11.78
N LEU A 49 -33.62 -3.58 10.45
CA LEU A 49 -34.84 -3.91 9.70
C LEU A 49 -35.38 -5.31 10.03
N ILE A 50 -34.47 -6.30 10.12
CA ILE A 50 -34.81 -7.68 10.46
C ILE A 50 -35.29 -7.78 11.92
N SER A 51 -34.54 -7.18 12.86
CA SER A 51 -34.88 -7.19 14.29
C SER A 51 -36.15 -6.40 14.62
N GLY A 52 -36.50 -5.40 13.81
CA GLY A 52 -37.73 -4.61 13.96
C GLY A 52 -39.03 -5.31 13.51
N GLY A 53 -38.96 -6.56 13.04
CA GLY A 53 -40.14 -7.35 12.63
C GLY A 53 -40.81 -6.84 11.36
N GLN A 54 -40.26 -5.82 10.69
CA GLN A 54 -40.71 -5.39 9.38
C GLN A 54 -40.03 -6.25 8.33
N VAL A 55 -40.65 -7.39 8.01
CA VAL A 55 -40.31 -8.16 6.80
C VAL A 55 -40.81 -7.38 5.57
N ALA A 56 -40.24 -6.19 5.36
CA ALA A 56 -40.51 -5.38 4.20
C ALA A 56 -39.81 -6.00 3.00
N THR A 57 -40.45 -6.00 1.82
CA THR A 57 -39.91 -6.42 0.52
C THR A 57 -38.52 -5.83 0.23
N SER A 58 -38.19 -4.71 0.88
CA SER A 58 -36.92 -3.98 0.84
C SER A 58 -35.70 -4.74 1.37
N TRP A 59 -35.85 -5.76 2.23
CA TRP A 59 -34.69 -6.47 2.82
C TRP A 59 -33.81 -7.15 1.77
N GLY A 60 -34.44 -7.86 0.81
CA GLY A 60 -33.73 -8.54 -0.27
C GLY A 60 -33.04 -7.58 -1.23
N VAL A 61 -33.67 -6.43 -1.52
CA VAL A 61 -33.07 -5.36 -2.35
C VAL A 61 -31.85 -4.74 -1.66
N LEU A 62 -31.95 -4.49 -0.35
CA LEU A 62 -30.86 -3.91 0.44
C LEU A 62 -29.67 -4.87 0.52
N ILE A 63 -29.91 -6.17 0.74
CA ILE A 63 -28.86 -7.20 0.74
C ILE A 63 -28.20 -7.31 -0.63
N ALA A 64 -28.97 -7.34 -1.73
CA ALA A 64 -28.40 -7.39 -3.07
C ALA A 64 -27.53 -6.17 -3.37
N PHE A 65 -27.99 -4.97 -2.99
CA PHE A 65 -27.23 -3.73 -3.14
C PHE A 65 -25.92 -3.74 -2.34
N VAL A 66 -25.97 -4.13 -1.06
CA VAL A 66 -24.76 -4.23 -0.21
C VAL A 66 -23.80 -5.28 -0.76
N THR A 67 -24.30 -6.43 -1.23
CA THR A 67 -23.46 -7.50 -1.79
C THR A 67 -22.70 -7.02 -3.02
N ILE A 68 -23.34 -6.27 -3.92
CA ILE A 68 -22.69 -5.66 -5.08
C ILE A 68 -21.63 -4.64 -4.62
N GLY A 69 -21.95 -3.80 -3.63
CA GLY A 69 -21.02 -2.83 -3.06
C GLY A 69 -19.77 -3.47 -2.44
N VAL A 70 -19.93 -4.59 -1.73
CA VAL A 70 -18.81 -5.39 -1.20
C VAL A 70 -17.96 -5.94 -2.34
N GLY A 71 -18.59 -6.52 -3.37
CA GLY A 71 -17.89 -7.04 -4.55
C GLY A 71 -17.07 -5.96 -5.28
N PHE A 72 -17.65 -4.78 -5.46
CA PHE A 72 -16.97 -3.63 -6.05
C PHE A 72 -15.78 -3.16 -5.19
N THR A 73 -15.95 -3.12 -3.86
CA THR A 73 -14.87 -2.77 -2.92
C THR A 73 -13.73 -3.77 -3.01
N GLY A 74 -14.03 -5.07 -3.08
CA GLY A 74 -13.04 -6.13 -3.26
C GLY A 74 -12.26 -5.98 -4.57
N ALA A 75 -12.95 -5.67 -5.68
CA ALA A 75 -12.28 -5.42 -6.96
C ALA A 75 -11.33 -4.21 -6.91
N MET A 76 -11.76 -3.12 -6.27
CA MET A 76 -10.91 -1.94 -6.04
C MET A 76 -9.68 -2.27 -5.18
N GLN A 77 -9.84 -3.10 -4.14
CA GLN A 77 -8.74 -3.54 -3.29
C GLN A 77 -7.72 -4.39 -4.06
N VAL A 78 -8.18 -5.30 -4.92
CA VAL A 78 -7.29 -6.09 -5.79
C VAL A 78 -6.49 -5.17 -6.72
N MET A 79 -7.13 -4.14 -7.29
CA MET A 79 -6.44 -3.18 -8.15
C MET A 79 -5.37 -2.39 -7.39
N GLN A 80 -5.64 -1.95 -6.16
CA GLN A 80 -4.64 -1.30 -5.31
C GLN A 80 -3.43 -2.20 -5.01
N LEU A 81 -3.69 -3.47 -4.68
CA LEU A 81 -2.64 -4.46 -4.42
C LEU A 81 -1.77 -4.67 -5.67
N ALA A 82 -2.39 -4.79 -6.86
CA ALA A 82 -1.67 -4.93 -8.11
C ALA A 82 -0.81 -3.70 -8.44
N LEU A 83 -1.30 -2.48 -8.17
CA LEU A 83 -0.49 -1.26 -8.33
C LEU A 83 0.72 -1.26 -7.39
N ALA A 84 0.51 -1.58 -6.11
CA ALA A 84 1.59 -1.65 -5.14
C ALA A 84 2.63 -2.72 -5.52
N GLU A 85 2.18 -3.89 -5.97
CA GLU A 85 3.04 -4.97 -6.43
C GLU A 85 3.89 -4.53 -7.64
N ASN A 86 3.30 -3.81 -8.60
CA ASN A 86 4.06 -3.28 -9.74
C ASN A 86 5.20 -2.34 -9.32
N ILE A 87 4.94 -1.42 -8.38
CA ILE A 87 5.97 -0.53 -7.83
C ILE A 87 7.06 -1.36 -7.15
N GLN A 88 6.64 -2.35 -6.35
CA GLN A 88 7.54 -3.23 -5.63
C GLN A 88 8.46 -4.03 -6.56
N GLN A 89 7.91 -4.62 -7.62
CA GLN A 89 8.65 -5.39 -8.62
C GLN A 89 9.65 -4.51 -9.38
N ARG A 90 9.26 -3.29 -9.77
CA ARG A 90 10.18 -2.34 -10.44
C ARG A 90 11.32 -1.90 -9.53
N LEU A 91 11.04 -1.63 -8.26
CA LEU A 91 12.07 -1.29 -7.29
C LEU A 91 13.06 -2.44 -7.12
N PHE A 92 12.56 -3.67 -6.95
CA PHE A 92 13.37 -4.86 -6.83
C PHE A 92 14.27 -5.06 -8.06
N ALA A 93 13.68 -5.02 -9.26
CA ALA A 93 14.41 -5.21 -10.51
C ALA A 93 15.52 -4.17 -10.69
N ARG A 94 15.23 -2.89 -10.39
CA ARG A 94 16.23 -1.82 -10.46
C ARG A 94 17.38 -2.05 -9.49
N SER A 95 17.07 -2.39 -8.24
CA SER A 95 18.08 -2.66 -7.22
C SER A 95 18.90 -3.91 -7.58
N ALA A 96 18.26 -5.00 -8.01
CA ALA A 96 18.95 -6.22 -8.44
C ALA A 96 19.92 -5.96 -9.59
N LEU A 97 19.53 -5.17 -10.60
CA LEU A 97 20.41 -4.78 -11.70
C LEU A 97 21.57 -3.89 -11.23
N GLU A 98 21.32 -2.94 -10.33
CA GLU A 98 22.35 -2.07 -9.75
C GLU A 98 23.39 -2.88 -8.96
N PHE A 99 22.95 -3.87 -8.18
CA PHE A 99 23.83 -4.78 -7.45
C PHE A 99 24.58 -5.73 -8.41
N ALA A 100 23.91 -6.33 -9.39
CA ALA A 100 24.54 -7.22 -10.36
C ALA A 100 25.65 -6.52 -11.17
N TYR A 101 25.47 -5.24 -11.47
CA TYR A 101 26.48 -4.45 -12.18
C TYR A 101 27.60 -3.92 -11.27
N ARG A 102 27.31 -3.64 -9.99
CA ARG A 102 28.28 -3.09 -9.03
C ARG A 102 29.13 -4.14 -8.33
N ILE A 103 28.56 -5.27 -7.93
CA ILE A 103 29.26 -6.32 -7.16
C ILE A 103 30.56 -6.77 -7.84
N PRO A 104 30.59 -7.06 -9.16
CA PRO A 104 31.82 -7.49 -9.83
C PRO A 104 32.92 -6.43 -9.88
N ARG A 105 32.57 -5.15 -9.66
CA ARG A 105 33.47 -3.99 -9.76
C ARG A 105 34.00 -3.54 -8.40
N ILE A 106 33.66 -4.23 -7.32
CA ILE A 106 34.16 -3.91 -5.97
C ILE A 106 35.62 -4.40 -5.87
N THR A 107 36.56 -3.46 -5.88
CA THR A 107 37.98 -3.74 -5.63
C THR A 107 38.24 -3.85 -4.13
N TYR A 108 39.15 -4.75 -3.71
CA TYR A 108 39.54 -4.92 -2.31
C TYR A 108 40.06 -3.61 -1.66
N GLU A 109 40.71 -2.74 -2.43
CA GLU A 109 41.20 -1.43 -1.98
C GLU A 109 40.06 -0.45 -1.66
N ALA A 110 38.97 -0.49 -2.43
CA ALA A 110 37.78 0.35 -2.21
C ALA A 110 36.93 -0.12 -1.02
N ALA A 111 37.08 -1.39 -0.60
CA ALA A 111 36.42 -1.91 0.59
C ALA A 111 37.02 -1.33 1.89
N GLY A 112 38.25 -0.81 1.86
CA GLY A 112 38.85 -0.08 2.99
C GLY A 112 38.81 -0.83 4.33
N GLY A 113 38.94 -2.17 4.30
CA GLY A 113 38.84 -3.04 5.48
C GLY A 113 37.42 -3.47 5.88
N ARG A 114 36.38 -3.18 5.08
CA ARG A 114 35.01 -3.67 5.32
C ARG A 114 34.80 -5.10 4.83
N TYR A 115 33.92 -5.82 5.52
CA TYR A 115 33.57 -7.20 5.20
C TYR A 115 32.71 -7.24 3.92
N LEU A 116 33.29 -7.67 2.80
CA LEU A 116 32.59 -7.76 1.50
C LEU A 116 31.24 -8.52 1.55
N PRO A 117 31.08 -9.60 2.33
CA PRO A 117 29.79 -10.26 2.49
C PRO A 117 28.67 -9.35 3.05
N GLU A 118 29.01 -8.29 3.78
CA GLU A 118 28.03 -7.29 4.26
C GLU A 118 27.41 -6.49 3.09
N LEU A 119 28.19 -6.22 2.02
CA LEU A 119 27.66 -5.56 0.82
C LEU A 119 26.68 -6.44 0.06
N VAL A 120 26.90 -7.75 0.06
CA VAL A 120 25.96 -8.72 -0.49
C VAL A 120 24.72 -8.80 0.41
N ASN A 121 24.89 -8.81 1.73
CA ASN A 121 23.76 -8.84 2.66
C ASN A 121 22.87 -7.59 2.56
N ARG A 122 23.44 -6.43 2.21
CA ARG A 122 22.66 -5.21 1.94
C ARG A 122 21.70 -5.33 0.76
N PHE A 123 21.86 -6.32 -0.13
CA PHE A 123 20.84 -6.60 -1.13
C PHE A 123 19.51 -6.98 -0.46
N PHE A 124 19.54 -7.73 0.65
CA PHE A 124 18.34 -8.11 1.40
C PHE A 124 17.60 -6.91 2.00
N ASP A 125 18.30 -5.79 2.30
CA ASP A 125 17.67 -4.55 2.73
C ASP A 125 16.70 -3.99 1.67
N THR A 126 16.95 -4.27 0.39
CA THR A 126 16.05 -3.89 -0.71
C THR A 126 14.66 -4.50 -0.51
N MET A 127 14.59 -5.78 -0.09
CA MET A 127 13.31 -6.43 0.17
C MET A 127 12.58 -5.80 1.35
N THR A 128 13.32 -5.41 2.39
CA THR A 128 12.77 -4.67 3.53
C THR A 128 12.22 -3.32 3.10
N VAL A 129 12.95 -2.57 2.28
CA VAL A 129 12.51 -1.27 1.74
C VAL A 129 11.28 -1.44 0.85
N GLN A 130 11.26 -2.44 -0.03
CA GLN A 130 10.14 -2.75 -0.92
C GLN A 130 8.86 -3.10 -0.15
N LYS A 131 8.95 -3.97 0.87
CA LYS A 131 7.81 -4.31 1.73
C LYS A 131 7.36 -3.12 2.57
N GLY A 132 8.31 -2.37 3.15
CA GLY A 132 8.03 -1.17 3.92
C GLY A 132 7.34 -0.08 3.11
N LEU A 133 7.75 0.12 1.85
CA LEU A 133 7.13 1.08 0.93
C LEU A 133 5.68 0.71 0.60
N ALA A 134 5.39 -0.55 0.29
CA ALA A 134 4.00 -0.97 0.03
C ALA A 134 3.13 -0.79 1.27
N LYS A 135 3.63 -1.16 2.45
CA LYS A 135 2.92 -0.96 3.71
C LYS A 135 2.63 0.53 3.96
N LEU A 136 3.61 1.40 3.69
CA LEU A 136 3.46 2.84 3.85
C LEU A 136 2.48 3.44 2.84
N LEU A 137 2.40 2.88 1.62
CA LEU A 137 1.50 3.34 0.57
C LEU A 137 0.07 2.83 0.72
N LEU A 138 -0.14 1.64 1.30
CA LEU A 138 -1.45 0.99 1.41
C LEU A 138 -2.04 1.11 2.82
N ASP A 139 -1.32 0.64 3.84
CA ASP A 139 -1.87 0.50 5.19
C ASP A 139 -1.99 1.85 5.89
N VAL A 140 -1.00 2.73 5.73
CA VAL A 140 -0.98 4.03 6.43
C VAL A 140 -2.15 4.93 5.97
N PRO A 141 -2.41 5.10 4.66
CA PRO A 141 -3.54 5.92 4.22
C PRO A 141 -4.88 5.32 4.63
N LEU A 142 -5.02 3.99 4.55
CA LEU A 142 -6.23 3.29 4.97
C LEU A 142 -6.48 3.47 6.47
N ALA A 143 -5.47 3.26 7.31
CA ALA A 143 -5.57 3.41 8.75
C ALA A 143 -5.86 4.85 9.18
N LEU A 144 -5.21 5.85 8.55
CA LEU A 144 -5.49 7.26 8.81
C LEU A 144 -6.94 7.61 8.49
N LEU A 145 -7.42 7.19 7.32
CA LEU A 145 -8.78 7.42 6.89
C LEU A 145 -9.79 6.75 7.85
N GLN A 146 -9.51 5.53 8.27
CA GLN A 146 -10.34 4.79 9.23
C GLN A 146 -10.36 5.46 10.60
N ILE A 147 -9.22 5.90 11.13
CA ILE A 147 -9.15 6.60 12.43
C ILE A 147 -9.98 7.89 12.39
N VAL A 148 -9.78 8.72 11.36
CA VAL A 148 -10.50 9.99 11.22
C VAL A 148 -12.01 9.75 11.15
N LEU A 149 -12.44 8.74 10.41
CA LEU A 149 -13.87 8.50 10.17
C LEU A 149 -14.53 7.76 11.34
N SER A 150 -13.83 6.85 12.03
CA SER A 150 -14.30 6.26 13.29
C SER A 150 -14.43 7.28 14.43
N LEU A 151 -13.72 8.41 14.36
CA LEU A 151 -13.88 9.52 15.31
C LEU A 151 -15.13 10.37 15.01
N ILE A 152 -15.64 10.33 13.77
CA ILE A 152 -16.79 11.13 13.32
C ILE A 152 -18.10 10.35 13.51
N LEU A 153 -18.08 9.03 13.34
CA LEU A 153 -19.23 8.13 13.42
C LEU A 153 -19.53 7.68 14.85
#